data_AF-A0A439CY22-F1
#
_entry.id   AF-A0A439CY22-F1
#
_cell.length_a   1.000
_cell.length_b   1.000
_cell.length_c   1.000
_cell.angle_alpha   90.00
_cell.angle_beta   90.00
_cell.angle_gamma   90.00
#
_symmetry.space_group_name_H-M   'P 1'
#
loop_
_entity.id
_entity.type
_entity.pdbx_description
1 polymer ?
#
loop_
_entity_poly.entity_id
_entity_poly.type
_entity_poly.pdbx_seq_one_letter_code
_entity_poly.pdbx_strand_id
1 'polypeptide(L)'
;MAGVITINFKVVKNGVADLGLKSPIYIPGPVEPQFGAGRHIYFEGFSVDQHGKQHYMDVAVAYRQTSLRCIEYLRRFGYSDYQSYLLMSCAPIQGHVAGIVDIPNACTTLGLPMDIFDFDISPSGRAKPLDMGTCAFETGVAEGRVTAGGKNSEHSFGGGMTYKDGSV
;
A
#
# COMPACT_ATOMS: atom_id res chain seq x y z
N MET A 1 11.02 -16.02 -6.21
CA MET A 1 12.18 -16.57 -5.46
C MET A 1 12.03 -18.08 -5.42
N ALA A 2 13.07 -18.86 -5.72
CA ALA A 2 13.04 -20.32 -5.56
C ALA A 2 13.32 -20.69 -4.10
N GLY A 3 12.68 -21.75 -3.59
CA GLY A 3 12.82 -22.14 -2.19
C GLY A 3 12.30 -23.55 -1.92
N VAL A 4 12.39 -23.97 -0.65
CA VAL A 4 11.93 -25.28 -0.16
C VAL A 4 10.97 -25.06 1.00
N ILE A 5 9.83 -25.76 0.98
CA ILE A 5 8.84 -25.71 2.06
C ILE A 5 8.71 -27.11 2.64
N THR A 6 8.79 -27.22 3.97
CA THR A 6 8.51 -28.47 4.70
C THR A 6 7.10 -28.40 5.27
N ILE A 7 6.24 -29.35 4.93
CA ILE A 7 4.82 -29.35 5.31
C ILE A 7 4.48 -30.63 6.08
N ASN A 8 3.68 -30.51 7.15
CA ASN A 8 3.09 -31.63 7.85
C ASN A 8 1.57 -31.63 7.65
N PHE A 9 1.01 -32.74 7.18
CA PHE A 9 -0.43 -32.86 6.96
C PHE A 9 -1.08 -33.73 8.02
N LYS A 10 -2.23 -33.29 8.53
CA LYS A 10 -3.12 -34.04 9.42
C LYS A 10 -4.55 -33.91 8.91
N VAL A 11 -5.34 -34.96 9.09
CA VAL A 11 -6.75 -34.99 8.65
C VAL A 11 -7.65 -34.97 9.88
N VAL A 12 -8.56 -34.00 9.91
CA VAL A 12 -9.67 -33.96 10.87
C VAL A 12 -10.87 -34.64 10.21
N LYS A 13 -11.22 -35.84 10.68
CA LYS A 13 -12.42 -36.54 10.19
C LYS A 13 -13.65 -35.70 10.53
N ASN A 14 -14.57 -35.58 9.57
CA ASN A 14 -15.77 -34.74 9.68
C ASN A 14 -15.55 -33.23 9.96
N GLY A 15 -14.31 -32.73 9.84
CA GLY A 15 -13.96 -31.38 10.30
C GLY A 15 -14.70 -30.22 9.63
N VAL A 16 -15.11 -30.35 8.36
CA VAL A 16 -15.89 -29.29 7.68
C VAL A 16 -17.26 -29.10 8.33
N ALA A 17 -17.95 -30.19 8.65
CA ALA A 17 -19.25 -30.15 9.30
C ALA A 17 -19.11 -29.72 10.78
N ASP A 18 -18.17 -30.32 11.50
CA ASP A 18 -17.96 -30.05 12.93
C ASP A 18 -17.53 -28.60 13.20
N LEU A 19 -16.70 -28.02 12.33
CA LEU A 19 -16.23 -26.63 12.45
C LEU A 19 -17.12 -25.62 11.69
N GLY A 20 -18.13 -26.09 10.95
CA GLY A 20 -19.04 -25.24 10.18
C GLY A 20 -18.35 -24.35 9.13
N LEU A 21 -17.24 -24.80 8.55
CA LEU A 21 -16.38 -23.96 7.71
C LEU A 21 -16.88 -23.88 6.27
N LYS A 22 -17.02 -22.65 5.75
CA LYS A 22 -17.21 -22.36 4.31
C LYS A 22 -15.92 -21.96 3.59
N SER A 23 -14.98 -21.39 4.34
CA SER A 23 -13.71 -20.87 3.84
C SER A 23 -12.55 -21.43 4.67
N PRO A 24 -11.32 -21.52 4.11
CA PRO A 24 -10.15 -21.92 4.88
C PRO A 24 -9.91 -20.98 6.06
N ILE A 25 -9.38 -21.54 7.14
CA ILE A 25 -8.85 -20.80 8.28
C ILE A 25 -7.40 -21.23 8.51
N TYR A 26 -6.61 -20.36 9.09
CA TYR A 26 -5.24 -20.66 9.47
C TYR A 26 -4.89 -19.95 10.77
N ILE A 27 -3.88 -20.49 11.45
CA ILE A 27 -3.26 -19.84 12.61
C ILE A 27 -1.88 -19.37 12.13
N PRO A 28 -1.57 -18.07 12.22
CA PRO A 28 -0.26 -17.56 11.81
C PRO A 28 0.86 -18.15 12.67
N GLY A 29 2.06 -18.24 12.10
CA GLY A 29 3.23 -18.72 12.81
C GLY A 29 3.70 -17.73 13.89
N PRO A 30 4.44 -18.18 14.92
CA PRO A 30 4.88 -17.32 16.02
C PRO A 30 6.04 -16.37 15.64
N VAL A 31 6.58 -16.48 14.42
CA VAL A 31 7.80 -15.76 13.96
C VAL A 31 7.41 -14.72 12.91
N GLU A 32 6.47 -13.85 13.25
CA GLU A 32 6.19 -12.67 12.43
C GLU A 32 7.24 -11.59 12.72
N PRO A 33 7.75 -10.86 11.72
CA PRO A 33 8.51 -9.63 11.94
C PRO A 33 7.63 -8.59 12.64
N GLN A 34 7.64 -8.61 13.97
CA GLN A 34 6.89 -7.65 14.78
C GLN A 34 7.62 -6.32 14.78
N PHE A 35 7.27 -5.44 13.86
CA PHE A 35 7.57 -4.01 14.00
C PHE A 35 6.64 -3.50 15.12
N GLY A 36 7.20 -3.01 16.24
CA GLY A 36 6.41 -2.60 17.39
C GLY A 36 5.30 -1.62 16.97
N ALA A 37 4.13 -1.67 17.64
CA ALA A 37 2.95 -0.87 17.26
C ALA A 37 3.21 0.64 17.16
N GLY A 38 4.21 1.17 17.88
CA GLY A 38 4.65 2.57 17.79
C GLY A 38 5.63 2.90 16.65
N ARG A 39 5.98 1.94 15.79
CA ARG A 39 6.96 2.11 14.72
C ARG A 39 6.35 2.12 13.31
N HIS A 40 5.03 2.24 13.19
CA HIS A 40 4.35 2.46 11.91
C HIS A 40 3.84 3.90 11.78
N ILE A 41 3.89 4.44 10.56
CA ILE A 41 3.13 5.63 10.17
C ILE A 41 1.90 5.15 9.42
N TYR A 42 0.71 5.55 9.88
CA TYR A 42 -0.54 5.22 9.21
C TYR A 42 -1.00 6.35 8.31
N PHE A 43 -1.33 5.99 7.07
CA PHE A 43 -2.00 6.85 6.11
C PHE A 43 -3.47 6.45 6.01
N GLU A 44 -4.34 7.40 5.72
CA GLU A 44 -5.77 7.16 5.59
C GLU A 44 -6.27 7.55 4.20
N GLY A 45 -7.33 6.87 3.75
CA GLY A 45 -8.01 7.18 2.50
C GLY A 45 -9.49 6.89 2.59
N PHE A 46 -10.25 7.63 1.79
CA PHE A 46 -11.71 7.56 1.73
C PHE A 46 -12.16 7.19 0.32
N SER A 47 -13.40 6.73 0.17
CA SER A 47 -14.00 6.39 -1.12
C SER A 47 -14.37 7.62 -1.97
N VAL A 48 -13.43 8.54 -2.12
CA VAL A 48 -13.46 9.72 -2.99
C VAL A 48 -12.29 9.59 -3.95
N ASP A 49 -12.54 9.61 -5.26
CA ASP A 49 -11.45 9.41 -6.22
C ASP A 49 -10.59 10.67 -6.43
N GLN A 50 -9.50 10.51 -7.20
CA GLN A 50 -8.55 11.59 -7.52
C GLN A 50 -9.17 12.76 -8.30
N HIS A 51 -10.40 12.62 -8.78
CA HIS A 51 -11.14 13.67 -9.47
C HIS A 51 -12.19 14.33 -8.56
N GLY A 52 -12.23 13.97 -7.28
CA GLY A 52 -13.18 14.48 -6.30
C GLY A 52 -14.57 13.85 -6.41
N LYS A 53 -14.74 12.78 -7.20
CA LYS A 53 -16.03 12.08 -7.27
C LYS A 53 -16.18 11.18 -6.05
N GLN A 54 -17.29 11.38 -5.35
CA GLN A 54 -17.73 10.52 -4.26
C GLN A 54 -18.20 9.17 -4.80
N HIS A 55 -17.70 8.08 -4.20
CA HIS A 55 -18.18 6.71 -4.42
C HIS A 55 -18.88 6.20 -3.15
N TYR A 56 -19.75 5.22 -3.32
CA TYR A 56 -20.55 4.67 -2.22
C TYR A 56 -19.85 3.43 -1.64
N MET A 57 -19.34 3.53 -0.42
CA MET A 57 -18.74 2.42 0.33
C MET A 57 -17.66 1.65 -0.45
N ASP A 58 -16.92 2.34 -1.32
CA ASP A 58 -15.93 1.72 -2.20
C ASP A 58 -14.56 1.62 -1.52
N VAL A 59 -14.31 0.46 -0.92
CA VAL A 59 -13.03 0.13 -0.25
C VAL A 59 -11.86 0.13 -1.24
N ALA A 60 -12.08 -0.21 -2.51
CA ALA A 60 -11.01 -0.24 -3.50
C ALA A 60 -10.54 1.18 -3.86
N VAL A 61 -11.48 2.12 -4.01
CA VAL A 61 -11.16 3.55 -4.17
C VAL A 61 -10.49 4.08 -2.90
N ALA A 62 -11.02 3.76 -1.72
CA ALA A 62 -10.41 4.18 -0.45
C ALA A 62 -8.96 3.70 -0.31
N TYR A 63 -8.69 2.42 -0.61
CA TYR A 63 -7.34 1.86 -0.49
C TYR A 63 -6.38 2.41 -1.56
N ARG A 64 -6.90 2.74 -2.75
CA ARG A 64 -6.15 3.48 -3.77
C ARG A 64 -5.73 4.85 -3.26
N GLN A 65 -6.65 5.61 -2.68
CA GLN A 65 -6.32 6.93 -2.10
C GLN A 65 -5.30 6.80 -0.97
N THR A 66 -5.47 5.80 -0.10
CA THR A 66 -4.54 5.54 1.01
C THR A 66 -3.12 5.29 0.50
N SER A 67 -2.98 4.47 -0.54
CA SER A 67 -1.70 4.21 -1.21
C SER A 67 -1.10 5.48 -1.81
N LEU A 68 -1.91 6.34 -2.43
CA LEU A 68 -1.44 7.62 -2.98
C LEU A 68 -0.92 8.57 -1.90
N ARG A 69 -1.57 8.64 -0.72
CA ARG A 69 -1.08 9.44 0.42
C ARG A 69 0.28 8.97 0.93
N CYS A 70 0.50 7.66 0.96
CA CYS A 70 1.82 7.10 1.31
C CYS A 70 2.90 7.50 0.26
N ILE A 71 2.58 7.42 -1.03
CA ILE A 71 3.50 7.80 -2.11
C ILE A 71 3.85 9.29 -2.04
N GLU A 72 2.83 10.17 -1.88
CA GLU A 72 3.04 11.62 -1.72
C GLU A 72 3.93 11.94 -0.52
N TYR A 73 3.79 11.19 0.58
CA TYR A 73 4.63 11.35 1.76
C TYR A 73 6.09 10.98 1.48
N LEU A 74 6.33 9.84 0.84
CA LEU A 74 7.69 9.39 0.49
C LEU A 74 8.37 10.31 -0.53
N ARG A 75 7.61 10.94 -1.44
CA ARG A 75 8.13 11.94 -2.39
C ARG A 75 8.86 13.09 -1.68
N ARG A 76 8.43 13.47 -0.48
CA ARG A 76 9.08 14.52 0.33
C ARG A 76 10.54 14.20 0.68
N PHE A 77 10.91 12.92 0.69
CA PHE A 77 12.25 12.44 0.99
C PHE A 77 13.08 12.13 -0.28
N GLY A 78 12.54 12.41 -1.47
CA GLY A 78 13.25 12.21 -2.75
C GLY A 78 12.98 10.86 -3.41
N TYR A 79 12.07 10.04 -2.89
CA TYR A 79 11.61 8.85 -3.60
C TYR A 79 10.83 9.22 -4.86
N SER A 80 11.12 8.55 -5.96
CA SER A 80 10.20 8.50 -7.08
C SER A 80 8.95 7.70 -6.73
N ASP A 81 7.86 7.97 -7.44
CA ASP A 81 6.61 7.24 -7.20
C ASP A 81 6.72 5.76 -7.57
N TYR A 82 7.52 5.42 -8.58
CA TYR A 82 7.79 4.03 -8.96
C TYR A 82 8.54 3.29 -7.85
N GLN A 83 9.57 3.91 -7.26
CA GLN A 83 10.26 3.34 -6.10
C GLN A 83 9.31 3.15 -4.92
N SER A 84 8.45 4.14 -4.65
CA SER A 84 7.46 4.08 -3.57
C SER A 84 6.46 2.94 -3.79
N TYR A 85 5.94 2.80 -5.01
CA TYR A 85 5.01 1.74 -5.38
C TYR A 85 5.64 0.34 -5.26
N LEU A 86 6.87 0.18 -5.76
CA LEU A 86 7.64 -1.07 -5.60
C LEU A 86 7.91 -1.36 -4.13
N LEU A 87 8.35 -0.36 -3.35
CA LEU A 87 8.61 -0.51 -1.92
C LEU A 87 7.36 -1.01 -1.18
N MET A 88 6.21 -0.37 -1.39
CA MET A 88 4.94 -0.79 -0.78
C MET A 88 4.49 -2.19 -1.21
N SER A 89 4.90 -2.67 -2.39
CA SER A 89 4.56 -4.01 -2.87
C SER A 89 5.41 -5.12 -2.23
N CYS A 90 6.60 -4.76 -1.74
CA CYS A 90 7.60 -5.71 -1.22
C CYS A 90 7.76 -5.64 0.29
N ALA A 91 7.62 -4.45 0.86
CA ALA A 91 7.76 -4.20 2.28
C ALA A 91 6.55 -4.76 3.04
N PRO A 92 6.73 -5.17 4.30
CA PRO A 92 5.67 -5.69 5.16
C PRO A 92 4.75 -4.55 5.65
N ILE A 93 4.09 -3.85 4.73
CA ILE A 93 3.09 -2.83 5.03
C ILE A 93 1.78 -3.46 5.52
N GLN A 94 1.03 -2.74 6.33
CA GLN A 94 -0.24 -3.19 6.88
C GLN A 94 -1.41 -2.44 6.25
N GLY A 95 -2.20 -3.11 5.42
CA GLY A 95 -3.45 -2.57 4.90
C GLY A 95 -4.65 -2.98 5.75
N HIS A 96 -5.43 -2.02 6.23
CA HIS A 96 -6.64 -2.29 7.00
C HIS A 96 -7.87 -1.63 6.40
N VAL A 97 -8.99 -2.35 6.47
CA VAL A 97 -10.32 -1.74 6.35
C VAL A 97 -10.68 -1.20 7.73
N ALA A 98 -10.53 0.10 7.93
CA ALA A 98 -10.69 0.73 9.24
C ALA A 98 -12.16 0.98 9.58
N GLY A 99 -12.99 1.33 8.58
CA GLY A 99 -14.40 1.60 8.80
C GLY A 99 -15.22 1.42 7.52
N ILE A 100 -16.35 0.73 7.63
CA ILE A 100 -17.31 0.52 6.54
C ILE A 100 -18.77 0.75 6.98
N VAL A 101 -18.97 1.61 7.97
CA VAL A 101 -20.31 1.92 8.49
C VAL A 101 -20.71 3.37 8.28
N ASP A 102 -19.76 4.23 7.93
CA ASP A 102 -19.93 5.68 7.86
C ASP A 102 -20.32 6.13 6.45
N ILE A 103 -21.57 5.87 6.06
CA ILE A 103 -22.12 6.24 4.75
C ILE A 103 -21.88 7.75 4.48
N PRO A 104 -21.36 8.13 3.30
CA PRO A 104 -21.10 7.30 2.11
C PRO A 104 -19.69 6.69 2.02
N ASN A 105 -18.84 6.92 3.03
CA ASN A 105 -17.41 6.65 2.95
C ASN A 105 -17.02 5.28 3.48
N ALA A 106 -16.24 4.55 2.70
CA ALA A 106 -15.35 3.54 3.25
C ALA A 106 -14.03 4.20 3.69
N CYS A 107 -13.52 3.80 4.84
CA CYS A 107 -12.23 4.25 5.37
C CYS A 107 -11.25 3.08 5.39
N THR A 108 -10.06 3.31 4.83
CA THR A 108 -8.96 2.35 4.86
C THR A 108 -7.70 3.00 5.38
N THR A 109 -6.83 2.21 6.00
CA THR A 109 -5.53 2.67 6.48
C THR A 109 -4.39 1.82 5.95
N LEU A 110 -3.21 2.44 5.80
CA LEU A 110 -1.97 1.79 5.38
C LEU A 110 -0.88 2.14 6.39
N GLY A 111 -0.40 1.16 7.13
CA GLY A 111 0.73 1.27 8.05
C GLY A 111 2.05 0.99 7.34
N LEU A 112 2.91 1.99 7.25
CA LEU A 112 4.28 1.87 6.75
C LEU A 112 5.24 1.72 7.94
N PRO A 113 5.97 0.60 8.09
CA PRO A 113 6.96 0.45 9.15
C PRO A 113 8.13 1.41 8.92
N MET A 114 8.43 2.26 9.90
CA MET A 114 9.52 3.25 9.81
C MET A 114 10.90 2.60 9.87
N ASP A 115 10.99 1.38 10.41
CA ASP A 115 12.27 0.72 10.68
C ASP A 115 12.94 0.10 9.46
N ILE A 116 12.24 0.11 8.32
CA ILE A 116 12.81 -0.35 7.05
C ILE A 116 13.70 0.72 6.41
N PHE A 117 13.73 1.94 6.96
CA PHE A 117 14.49 3.08 6.46
C PHE A 117 15.73 3.32 7.33
N ASP A 118 16.86 3.63 6.71
CA ASP A 118 18.11 4.01 7.40
C ASP A 118 18.08 5.46 7.94
N PHE A 119 16.99 6.18 7.71
CA PHE A 119 16.78 7.55 8.16
C PHE A 119 15.38 7.73 8.73
N ASP A 120 15.23 8.73 9.59
CA ASP A 120 13.95 9.00 10.24
C ASP A 120 12.94 9.62 9.26
N ILE A 121 11.88 8.86 8.99
CA ILE A 121 10.73 9.30 8.20
C ILE A 121 9.56 9.77 9.07
N SER A 122 9.74 9.88 10.40
CA SER A 122 8.67 10.30 11.31
C SER A 122 8.08 11.66 10.90
N PRO A 123 6.77 11.90 11.14
CA PRO A 123 6.14 13.18 10.86
C PRO A 123 6.79 14.30 11.67
N SER A 124 7.82 14.90 11.08
CA SER A 124 8.51 16.08 11.56
C SER A 124 8.32 17.21 10.54
N GLY A 125 9.01 18.32 10.72
CA GLY A 125 8.85 19.52 9.89
C GLY A 125 9.22 19.32 8.41
N ARG A 126 9.96 20.27 7.84
CA ARG A 126 10.30 20.20 6.41
C ARG A 126 11.23 19.00 6.16
N ALA A 127 10.78 18.06 5.33
CA ALA A 127 11.60 16.93 4.91
C ALA A 127 12.77 17.44 4.04
N LYS A 128 13.93 16.81 4.17
CA LYS A 128 15.08 17.06 3.31
C LYS A 128 15.07 16.01 2.19
N PRO A 129 14.91 16.42 0.91
CA PRO A 129 15.04 15.49 -0.19
C PRO A 129 16.43 14.84 -0.17
N LEU A 130 16.46 13.52 -0.20
CA LEU A 130 17.68 12.71 -0.30
C LEU A 130 17.81 12.21 -1.74
N ASP A 131 19.04 11.89 -2.15
CA ASP A 131 19.26 11.18 -3.41
C ASP A 131 18.98 9.69 -3.19
N MET A 132 17.80 9.25 -3.65
CA MET A 132 17.37 7.85 -3.56
C MET A 132 17.84 6.99 -4.74
N GLY A 133 18.61 7.57 -5.67
CA GLY A 133 18.95 6.93 -6.94
C GLY A 133 17.70 6.60 -7.77
N THR A 134 17.84 5.66 -8.71
CA THR A 134 16.77 5.24 -9.62
C THR A 134 16.41 3.77 -9.45
N CYS A 135 15.15 3.41 -9.70
CA CYS A 135 14.75 2.01 -9.82
C CYS A 135 15.21 1.42 -11.16
N ALA A 136 15.23 0.09 -11.26
CA ALA A 136 15.52 -0.59 -12.53
C ALA A 136 14.41 -0.29 -13.55
N PHE A 137 14.80 0.17 -14.73
CA PHE A 137 13.93 0.37 -15.87
C PHE A 137 14.26 -0.63 -16.98
N GLU A 138 13.32 -0.84 -17.91
CA GLU A 138 13.55 -1.61 -19.12
C GLU A 138 14.66 -0.98 -19.98
N THR A 139 15.35 -1.81 -20.77
CA THR A 139 16.46 -1.36 -21.62
C THR A 139 16.04 -0.23 -22.55
N GLY A 140 16.70 0.92 -22.42
CA GLY A 140 16.42 2.12 -23.24
C GLY A 140 15.37 3.07 -22.67
N VAL A 141 14.85 2.80 -21.47
CA VAL A 141 13.91 3.67 -20.75
C VAL A 141 14.59 4.22 -19.50
N ALA A 142 14.55 5.53 -19.31
CA ALA A 142 15.10 6.21 -18.12
C ALA A 142 14.02 6.75 -17.18
N GLU A 143 12.77 6.78 -17.63
CA GLU A 143 11.61 7.28 -16.91
C GLU A 143 10.34 6.54 -17.34
N GLY A 144 9.41 6.33 -16.41
CA GLY A 144 8.14 5.71 -16.75
C GLY A 144 7.24 6.66 -17.53
N ARG A 145 6.87 6.31 -18.75
CA ARG A 145 5.99 7.12 -19.61
C ARG A 145 4.53 6.96 -19.22
N VAL A 146 3.81 8.08 -19.18
CA VAL A 146 2.36 8.10 -19.01
C VAL A 146 1.68 7.54 -20.26
N THR A 147 1.12 6.33 -20.18
CA THR A 147 0.49 5.65 -21.33
C THR A 147 -1.04 5.79 -21.36
N ALA A 148 -1.68 6.09 -20.23
CA ALA A 148 -3.13 6.29 -20.13
C ALA A 148 -3.49 7.20 -18.93
N GLY A 149 -3.18 8.49 -19.03
CA GLY A 149 -3.61 9.54 -18.08
C GLY A 149 -5.07 9.94 -18.29
N GLY A 150 -5.83 10.22 -17.22
CA GLY A 150 -7.05 11.03 -17.33
C GLY A 150 -6.70 12.44 -17.83
N LYS A 151 -7.67 13.19 -18.38
CA LYS A 151 -7.44 14.56 -18.92
C LYS A 151 -6.73 15.52 -17.93
N ASN A 152 -6.76 15.21 -16.64
CA ASN A 152 -6.20 15.99 -15.54
C ASN A 152 -5.05 15.27 -14.81
N SER A 153 -4.35 14.33 -15.46
CA SER A 153 -3.31 13.54 -14.83
C SER A 153 -1.92 13.85 -15.39
N GLU A 154 -1.00 14.18 -14.50
CA GLU A 154 0.40 14.51 -14.84
C GLU A 154 1.30 13.27 -14.73
N HIS A 155 0.95 12.33 -13.85
CA HIS A 155 1.65 11.07 -13.65
C HIS A 155 0.71 9.87 -13.80
N SER A 156 1.21 8.75 -14.32
CA SER A 156 0.45 7.52 -14.58
C SER A 156 1.33 6.28 -14.36
N PHE A 157 0.79 5.29 -13.65
CA PHE A 157 1.48 4.03 -13.32
C PHE A 157 0.98 2.84 -14.15
N GLY A 158 0.33 3.09 -15.29
CA GLY A 158 -0.44 2.07 -15.99
C GLY A 158 -1.67 1.62 -15.19
N GLY A 159 -2.53 0.79 -15.80
CA GLY A 159 -3.74 0.27 -15.13
C GLY A 159 -4.78 1.31 -14.70
N GLY A 160 -4.72 2.54 -15.23
CA GLY A 160 -5.63 3.64 -14.87
C GLY A 160 -5.31 4.36 -13.55
N MET A 161 -4.17 4.06 -12.92
CA MET A 161 -3.67 4.76 -11.74
C MET A 161 -3.01 6.07 -12.18
N THR A 162 -3.69 7.19 -11.97
CA THR A 162 -3.23 8.49 -12.45
C THR A 162 -3.50 9.57 -11.39
N TYR A 163 -2.58 10.52 -11.22
CA TYR A 163 -2.78 11.63 -10.28
C TYR A 163 -2.19 12.93 -10.84
N LYS A 164 -2.60 14.05 -10.26
CA LYS A 164 -2.12 15.40 -10.58
C LYS A 164 -1.18 15.84 -9.47
N ASP A 165 -0.03 16.44 -9.78
CA ASP A 165 0.80 17.02 -8.75
C ASP A 165 0.05 18.26 -8.21
N GLY A 166 -0.56 18.11 -7.04
CA GLY A 166 -1.26 19.18 -6.36
C GLY A 166 -0.25 19.98 -5.55
N SER A 167 0.08 21.19 -6.01
CA SER A 167 0.44 22.27 -5.11
C SER A 167 -0.65 22.38 -4.05
N VAL A 168 -0.23 22.37 -2.78
CA VAL A 168 -0.98 22.66 -1.54
C VAL A 168 -2.36 23.29 -1.75
#